data_AF-A0A2T7M0U6-F1
#
_entry.id   AF-A0A2T7M0U6-F1
#
_cell.length_a   1.000
_cell.length_b   1.000
_cell.length_c   1.000
_cell.angle_alpha   90.00
_cell.angle_beta   90.00
_cell.angle_gamma   90.00
#
_symmetry.space_group_name_H-M   'P 1'
#
loop_
_entity.id
_entity.type
_entity.pdbx_description
1 polymer ?
#
loop_
_entity_poly.entity_id
_entity_poly.type
_entity_poly.pdbx_seq_one_letter_code
_entity_poly.pdbx_strand_id
1 'polypeptide(L)'
;MSRDAEVIVLARWADEVMEPLTQDDPERTWRGRFVPIAGHWGWEFGWALEFDKVHARTGLLKHLESLPWPHPHTVQVLLRDQDDDCFGLWMFKEGRLVEFAIPHTERIHQPAPPNEDFLPDPGWLRRTDQGGARPEQTPEELRDTRSPW
;
A
#
# COMPACT_ATOMS: atom_id res chain seq x y z
N MET A 1 -6.69 -16.28 -7.56
CA MET A 1 -7.85 -15.52 -7.04
C MET A 1 -7.57 -14.05 -7.35
N SER A 2 -8.54 -13.33 -7.92
CA SER A 2 -8.47 -11.85 -8.01
C SER A 2 -8.51 -11.37 -6.56
N ARG A 3 -7.49 -10.63 -6.13
CA ARG A 3 -7.51 -9.91 -4.86
C ARG A 3 -7.24 -8.48 -5.23
N ASP A 4 -8.34 -7.77 -5.47
CA ASP A 4 -8.25 -6.43 -6.03
C ASP A 4 -7.64 -5.52 -4.97
N ALA A 5 -6.74 -4.64 -5.40
CA ALA A 5 -6.09 -3.70 -4.49
C ALA A 5 -6.08 -2.30 -5.11
N GLU A 6 -6.43 -1.32 -4.30
CA GLU A 6 -6.47 0.09 -4.65
C GLU A 6 -5.34 0.81 -3.95
N VAL A 7 -4.61 1.64 -4.70
CA VAL A 7 -3.52 2.47 -4.21
C VAL A 7 -3.79 3.91 -4.59
N ILE A 8 -3.72 4.81 -3.62
CA ILE A 8 -3.78 6.24 -3.86
C ILE A 8 -2.53 6.87 -3.24
N VAL A 9 -1.75 7.57 -4.05
CA VAL A 9 -0.62 8.36 -3.58
C VAL A 9 -1.04 9.82 -3.59
N LEU A 10 -0.94 10.50 -2.45
CA LEU A 10 -1.06 11.95 -2.35
C LEU A 10 0.31 12.54 -2.03
N ALA A 11 0.79 13.46 -2.84
CA ALA A 11 2.10 14.08 -2.65
C ALA A 11 2.14 15.48 -3.26
N ARG A 12 2.83 16.43 -2.60
CA ARG A 12 2.91 17.82 -3.06
C ARG A 12 4.09 18.01 -4.02
N TRP A 13 3.82 18.64 -5.17
CA TRP A 13 4.82 18.96 -6.20
C TRP A 13 5.60 17.71 -6.64
N ALA A 14 4.90 16.60 -6.82
CA ALA A 14 5.50 15.30 -7.09
C ALA A 14 5.36 14.87 -8.56
N ASP A 15 4.94 15.79 -9.44
CA ASP A 15 4.66 15.52 -10.85
C ASP A 15 5.85 14.86 -11.55
N GLU A 16 7.06 15.40 -11.40
CA GLU A 16 8.29 14.83 -11.99
C GLU A 16 8.63 13.44 -11.43
N VAL A 17 8.31 13.18 -10.16
CA VAL A 17 8.55 11.88 -9.50
C VAL A 17 7.53 10.85 -9.96
N MET A 18 6.27 11.27 -10.18
CA MET A 18 5.16 10.41 -10.53
C MET A 18 5.00 10.20 -12.04
N GLU A 19 5.52 11.09 -12.88
CA GLU A 19 5.42 11.00 -14.34
C GLU A 19 5.89 9.64 -14.88
N PRO A 20 7.06 9.08 -14.50
CA PRO A 20 7.48 7.75 -14.95
C PRO A 20 6.54 6.63 -14.49
N LEU A 21 5.88 6.81 -13.35
CA LEU A 21 4.94 5.85 -12.78
C LEU A 21 3.58 5.82 -13.51
N THR A 22 3.30 6.82 -14.36
CA THR A 22 2.13 6.84 -15.25
C THR A 22 2.32 6.05 -16.54
N GLN A 23 3.53 5.59 -16.80
CA GLN A 23 3.90 4.84 -17.99
C GLN A 23 4.10 3.35 -17.68
N ASP A 24 4.01 2.51 -18.71
CA ASP A 24 4.39 1.11 -18.62
C ASP A 24 5.93 1.00 -18.62
N ASP A 25 6.47 0.32 -17.62
CA ASP A 25 7.89 0.03 -17.50
C ASP A 25 8.05 -1.47 -17.16
N PRO A 26 8.64 -2.28 -18.07
CA PRO A 26 8.81 -3.71 -17.88
C PRO A 26 9.89 -4.07 -16.86
N GLU A 27 10.76 -3.14 -16.47
CA GLU A 27 11.83 -3.37 -15.49
C GLU A 27 11.34 -3.25 -14.04
N ARG A 28 10.11 -2.76 -13.81
CA ARG A 28 9.52 -2.66 -12.47
C ARG A 28 9.11 -4.03 -11.92
N THR A 29 9.27 -4.20 -10.61
CA THR A 29 8.85 -5.41 -9.90
C THR A 29 7.34 -5.53 -9.76
N TRP A 30 6.62 -4.40 -9.81
CA TRP A 30 5.17 -4.30 -9.81
C TRP A 30 4.65 -3.90 -11.20
N ARG A 31 3.39 -4.21 -11.50
CA ARG A 31 2.77 -3.98 -12.82
C ARG A 31 1.55 -3.08 -12.72
N GLY A 32 1.50 -2.04 -13.53
CA GLY A 32 0.37 -1.12 -13.61
C GLY A 32 0.82 0.27 -13.99
N ARG A 33 -0.13 1.20 -14.07
CA ARG A 33 0.13 2.62 -14.32
C ARG A 33 -0.68 3.45 -13.36
N PHE A 34 -0.02 4.39 -12.70
CA PHE A 34 -0.73 5.41 -11.95
C PHE A 34 -1.49 6.33 -12.90
N VAL A 35 -2.72 6.65 -12.54
CA VAL A 35 -3.56 7.63 -13.23
C VAL A 35 -3.69 8.86 -12.35
N PRO A 36 -3.42 10.07 -12.86
CA PRO A 36 -3.54 11.27 -12.05
C PRO A 36 -5.00 11.53 -11.65
N ILE A 37 -5.16 12.02 -10.42
CA ILE A 37 -6.43 12.48 -9.85
C ILE A 37 -6.49 14.00 -10.03
N ALA A 38 -7.47 14.47 -10.81
CA ALA A 38 -7.63 15.89 -11.08
C ALA A 38 -7.85 16.69 -9.78
N GLY A 39 -6.97 17.67 -9.52
CA GLY A 39 -7.11 18.57 -8.39
C GLY A 39 -7.94 19.82 -8.69
N HIS A 40 -8.37 20.49 -7.62
CA HIS A 40 -9.37 21.56 -7.64
C HIS A 40 -8.91 22.89 -8.31
N TRP A 41 -7.67 22.96 -8.81
CA TRP A 41 -7.06 24.16 -9.39
C TRP A 41 -6.09 23.86 -10.55
N GLY A 42 -6.25 22.71 -11.21
CA GLY A 42 -5.37 22.29 -12.32
C GLY A 42 -4.01 21.73 -11.89
N TRP A 43 -3.82 21.51 -10.59
CA TRP A 43 -2.65 20.81 -10.03
C TRP A 43 -3.03 19.37 -9.68
N GLU A 44 -2.19 18.42 -10.03
CA GLU A 44 -2.35 17.02 -9.67
C GLU A 44 -1.61 16.76 -8.35
N PHE A 45 -2.37 16.54 -7.27
CA PHE A 45 -1.79 16.20 -5.95
C PHE A 45 -1.99 14.74 -5.60
N GLY A 46 -2.62 13.97 -6.49
CA GLY A 46 -3.00 12.60 -6.24
C GLY A 46 -2.87 11.74 -7.49
N TRP A 47 -2.57 10.46 -7.28
CA TRP A 47 -2.49 9.44 -8.32
C TRP A 47 -3.11 8.15 -7.80
N ALA A 48 -3.90 7.47 -8.63
CA ALA A 48 -4.54 6.21 -8.30
C ALA A 48 -3.99 5.06 -9.15
N LEU A 49 -3.93 3.85 -8.58
CA LEU A 49 -3.58 2.61 -9.26
C LEU A 49 -4.42 1.47 -8.69
N GLU A 50 -4.92 0.61 -9.56
CA GLU A 50 -5.65 -0.61 -9.20
C GLU A 50 -4.86 -1.84 -9.67
N PHE A 51 -4.83 -2.88 -8.83
CA PHE A 51 -4.28 -4.19 -9.17
C PHE A 51 -5.40 -5.21 -9.19
N ASP A 52 -5.41 -6.07 -10.21
CA ASP A 52 -6.30 -7.23 -10.35
C ASP A 52 -5.66 -8.53 -9.80
N LYS A 53 -4.34 -8.51 -9.53
CA LYS A 53 -3.57 -9.70 -9.15
C LYS A 53 -2.60 -9.41 -8.03
N VAL A 54 -2.60 -10.26 -7.00
CA VAL A 54 -1.72 -10.17 -5.82
C VAL A 54 -0.23 -10.07 -6.18
N HIS A 55 0.25 -10.80 -7.19
CA HIS A 55 1.67 -10.73 -7.57
C HIS A 55 2.04 -9.43 -8.28
N ALA A 56 1.06 -8.71 -8.84
CA ALA A 56 1.32 -7.49 -9.59
C ALA A 56 1.71 -6.32 -8.68
N ARG A 57 1.38 -6.38 -7.38
CA ARG A 57 1.69 -5.31 -6.40
C ARG A 57 3.04 -5.45 -5.68
N THR A 58 3.72 -6.60 -5.79
CA THR A 58 4.92 -6.87 -5.00
C THR A 58 6.06 -5.88 -5.28
N GLY A 59 6.54 -5.22 -4.23
CA GLY A 59 7.65 -4.25 -4.27
C GLY A 59 7.25 -2.82 -4.62
N LEU A 60 5.96 -2.53 -4.85
CA LEU A 60 5.41 -1.18 -4.95
C LEU A 60 5.79 -0.28 -3.77
N LEU A 61 5.52 -0.67 -2.51
CA LEU A 61 5.82 0.20 -1.35
C LEU A 61 7.32 0.47 -1.25
N LYS A 62 8.16 -0.54 -1.51
CA LYS A 62 9.61 -0.37 -1.54
C LYS A 62 10.06 0.55 -2.68
N HIS A 63 9.43 0.45 -3.85
CA HIS A 63 9.71 1.34 -4.97
C HIS A 63 9.30 2.78 -4.60
N LEU A 64 8.08 3.00 -4.09
CA LEU A 64 7.62 4.32 -3.63
C LEU A 64 8.53 4.88 -2.53
N GLU A 65 9.01 4.07 -1.58
CA GLU A 65 9.98 4.49 -0.56
C GLU A 65 11.30 5.00 -1.17
N SER A 66 11.75 4.38 -2.27
CA SER A 66 13.04 4.70 -2.91
C SER A 66 13.00 5.96 -3.79
N LEU A 67 11.82 6.49 -4.10
CA LEU A 67 11.69 7.63 -4.99
C LEU A 67 12.23 8.93 -4.34
N PRO A 68 12.84 9.82 -5.13
CA PRO A 68 13.43 11.06 -4.64
C PRO A 68 12.36 12.14 -4.38
N TRP A 69 11.45 11.89 -3.43
CA TRP A 69 10.37 12.82 -3.12
C TRP A 69 10.90 14.20 -2.71
N PRO A 70 10.44 15.31 -3.32
CA PRO A 70 10.89 16.65 -2.95
C PRO A 70 10.44 17.03 -1.53
N HIS A 71 9.27 16.55 -1.12
CA HIS A 71 8.72 16.76 0.22
C HIS A 71 8.16 15.45 0.81
N PRO A 72 9.05 14.55 1.31
CA PRO A 72 8.65 13.23 1.81
C PRO A 72 7.57 13.29 2.92
N HIS A 73 7.61 14.30 3.77
CA HIS A 73 6.64 14.50 4.86
C HIS A 73 5.21 14.79 4.39
N THR A 74 5.01 15.12 3.11
CA THR A 74 3.68 15.34 2.52
C THR A 74 3.10 14.08 1.88
N VAL A 75 3.94 13.07 1.66
CA VAL A 75 3.56 11.83 0.96
C VAL A 75 2.67 11.00 1.87
N GLN A 76 1.48 10.70 1.37
CA GLN A 76 0.52 9.79 1.97
C GLN A 76 0.18 8.72 0.93
N VAL A 77 0.42 7.47 1.27
CA VAL A 77 0.06 6.33 0.43
C VAL A 77 -1.10 5.62 1.12
N LEU A 78 -2.27 5.66 0.50
CA LEU A 78 -3.45 4.93 0.94
C LEU A 78 -3.47 3.60 0.19
N LEU A 79 -3.54 2.50 0.93
CA LEU A 79 -3.69 1.16 0.35
C LEU A 79 -4.93 0.50 0.91
N ARG A 80 -5.70 -0.11 0.02
CA ARG A 80 -6.83 -0.96 0.38
C ARG A 80 -6.78 -2.23 -0.45
N ASP A 81 -6.61 -3.35 0.22
CA ASP A 81 -6.89 -4.66 -0.35
C ASP A 81 -8.41 -4.95 -0.23
N GLN A 82 -8.96 -5.81 -1.10
CA GLN A 82 -10.38 -6.16 -1.11
C GLN A 82 -10.95 -6.54 0.28
N ASP A 83 -10.14 -7.16 1.14
CA ASP A 83 -10.55 -7.67 2.46
C ASP A 83 -10.38 -6.63 3.58
N ASP A 84 -9.81 -5.46 3.28
CA ASP A 84 -9.68 -4.36 4.23
C ASP A 84 -11.03 -3.64 4.44
N ASP A 85 -11.36 -3.34 5.70
CA ASP A 85 -12.54 -2.54 6.07
C ASP A 85 -12.41 -1.07 5.65
N CYS A 86 -11.19 -0.58 5.49
CA CYS A 86 -10.87 0.80 5.11
C CYS A 86 -9.44 0.89 4.54
N PHE A 87 -9.08 2.03 3.95
CA PHE A 87 -7.70 2.28 3.54
C PHE A 87 -6.76 2.33 4.75
N GLY A 88 -5.67 1.56 4.69
CA GLY A 88 -4.50 1.83 5.52
C GLY A 88 -3.77 3.07 5.02
N LEU A 89 -3.00 3.70 5.90
CA LEU A 89 -2.25 4.92 5.61
C LEU A 89 -0.76 4.65 5.81
N TRP A 90 0.05 4.92 4.80
CA TRP A 90 1.51 4.89 4.88
C TRP A 90 2.06 6.30 4.70
N MET A 91 2.99 6.68 5.56
CA MET A 91 3.69 7.98 5.49
C MET A 91 5.16 7.80 5.82
N PHE A 92 5.98 8.76 5.40
CA PHE A 92 7.40 8.76 5.76
C PHE A 92 7.60 9.07 7.26
N LYS A 93 8.30 8.17 7.95
CA LYS A 93 8.83 8.35 9.30
C LYS A 93 10.31 7.98 9.27
N GLU A 94 11.18 8.92 9.65
CA GLU A 94 12.64 8.71 9.70
C GLU A 94 13.21 8.16 8.37
N GLY A 95 12.70 8.65 7.24
CA GLY A 95 13.14 8.26 5.90
C GLY A 95 12.59 6.93 5.40
N ARG A 96 11.67 6.29 6.15
CA ARG A 96 11.03 5.02 5.77
C ARG A 96 9.53 5.19 5.59
N LEU A 97 8.96 4.53 4.60
CA LEU A 97 7.53 4.52 4.35
C LEU A 97 6.88 3.45 5.23
N VAL A 98 6.20 3.87 6.29
CA VAL A 98 5.63 2.98 7.31
C VAL A 98 4.13 3.15 7.42
N GLU A 99 3.42 2.07 7.77
CA GLU A 99 1.99 2.13 8.06
C GLU A 99 1.76 2.92 9.36
N PHE A 100 0.92 3.92 9.29
CA PHE A 100 0.47 4.72 10.43
C PHE A 100 -0.80 4.09 11.02
N ALA A 101 -0.79 3.89 12.33
CA ALA A 101 -1.93 3.36 13.05
C ALA A 101 -3.10 4.36 12.99
N ILE A 102 -4.20 3.94 12.36
CA ILE A 102 -5.45 4.69 12.34
C ILE A 102 -6.25 4.31 13.60
N PRO A 103 -6.82 5.27 14.35
CA PRO A 103 -7.65 4.97 15.52
C PRO A 103 -8.74 3.95 15.19
N HIS A 104 -8.94 3.02 16.12
CA HIS A 104 -9.92 1.95 15.99
C HIS A 104 -9.67 0.97 14.84
N THR A 105 -8.45 0.89 14.30
CA THR A 105 -8.07 -0.12 13.32
C THR A 105 -7.01 -1.08 13.84
N GLU A 106 -7.00 -2.30 13.34
CA GLU A 106 -5.94 -3.29 13.59
C GLU A 106 -5.70 -4.12 12.32
N ARG A 107 -4.44 -4.27 11.92
CA ARG A 107 -4.07 -5.19 10.83
C ARG A 107 -3.93 -6.60 11.37
N ILE A 108 -4.71 -7.52 10.82
CA ILE A 108 -4.74 -8.93 11.23
C ILE A 108 -3.88 -9.73 10.26
N HIS A 109 -2.94 -10.50 10.79
CA HIS A 109 -2.03 -11.33 10.02
C HIS A 109 -2.40 -12.80 10.13
N GLN A 110 -2.26 -13.52 9.02
CA GLN A 110 -2.24 -14.98 9.02
C GLN A 110 -0.83 -15.50 9.38
N PRO A 111 -0.72 -16.77 9.83
CA PRO A 111 0.57 -17.43 9.95
C PRO A 111 1.36 -17.39 8.66
N ALA A 112 2.68 -17.32 8.78
CA ALA A 112 3.59 -17.38 7.64
C ALA A 112 3.28 -18.62 6.79
N PRO A 113 3.34 -18.49 5.46
CA PRO A 113 3.13 -19.64 4.59
C PRO A 113 4.18 -20.74 4.86
N PRO A 114 3.87 -22.00 4.52
CA PRO A 114 4.74 -23.13 4.84
C PRO A 114 6.10 -23.10 4.13
N ASN A 115 6.21 -22.37 3.01
CA ASN A 115 7.46 -22.19 2.27
C ASN A 115 7.45 -20.88 1.46
N GLU A 116 8.58 -20.58 0.80
CA GLU A 116 8.78 -19.35 0.04
C GLU A 116 8.05 -19.30 -1.31
N ASP A 117 7.48 -20.42 -1.78
CA ASP A 117 6.72 -20.48 -3.04
C ASP A 117 5.42 -19.67 -2.97
N PHE A 118 4.93 -19.39 -1.75
CA PHE A 118 3.78 -18.53 -1.51
C PHE A 118 4.21 -17.08 -1.33
N LEU A 119 3.44 -16.18 -1.95
CA LEU A 119 3.61 -14.74 -1.77
C LEU A 119 3.29 -14.34 -0.32
N PRO A 120 4.01 -13.35 0.23
CA PRO A 120 3.65 -12.77 1.52
C PRO A 120 2.22 -12.20 1.51
N ASP A 121 1.50 -12.42 2.61
CA ASP A 121 0.14 -11.92 2.79
C ASP A 121 0.19 -10.53 3.45
N PRO A 122 -0.45 -9.49 2.88
CA PRO A 122 -0.58 -8.18 3.53
C PRO A 122 -1.44 -8.18 4.79
N GLY A 123 -2.05 -9.31 5.13
CA GLY A 123 -3.10 -9.36 6.13
C GLY A 123 -4.31 -8.57 5.65
N TRP A 124 -5.14 -8.15 6.60
CA TRP A 124 -6.24 -7.24 6.32
C TRP A 124 -6.49 -6.30 7.50
N LEU A 125 -6.87 -5.07 7.20
CA LEU A 125 -7.12 -4.00 8.15
C LEU A 125 -8.59 -4.05 8.60
N ARG A 126 -8.81 -4.33 9.88
CA ARG A 126 -10.13 -4.40 10.49
C ARG A 126 -10.45 -3.18 11.33
N ARG A 127 -11.70 -2.76 11.29
CA ARG A 127 -12.26 -1.82 12.26
C ARG A 127 -12.65 -2.53 13.56
N THR A 128 -12.20 -1.99 14.69
CA THR A 128 -12.37 -2.53 16.04
C THR A 128 -13.55 -1.94 16.80
N ASP A 129 -14.23 -0.94 16.21
CA ASP A 129 -15.35 -0.20 16.77
C ASP A 129 -16.73 -0.71 16.31
N GLN A 130 -16.77 -1.72 15.43
CA GLN A 130 -18.02 -2.24 14.86
C GLN A 130 -18.71 -3.33 15.71
N GLY A 131 -18.25 -3.59 16.93
CA GLY A 131 -18.90 -4.53 17.86
C GLY A 131 -18.88 -6.01 17.44
N GLY A 132 -18.16 -6.35 16.37
CA GLY A 132 -17.98 -7.73 15.91
C GLY A 132 -16.97 -8.53 16.73
N ALA A 133 -17.02 -9.86 16.60
CA ALA A 133 -15.99 -10.73 17.16
C ALA A 133 -14.62 -10.37 16.56
N ARG A 134 -13.63 -10.19 17.44
CA ARG A 134 -12.25 -9.89 17.01
C ARG A 134 -11.59 -11.21 16.57
N PRO A 135 -11.05 -11.30 15.35
CA PRO A 135 -10.25 -12.46 14.98
C PRO A 135 -9.03 -12.54 15.90
N GLU A 136 -8.63 -13.75 16.26
CA GLU A 136 -7.38 -13.96 16.99
C GLU A 136 -6.21 -13.52 16.11
N GLN A 137 -5.33 -12.71 16.69
CA GLN A 137 -4.14 -12.21 16.02
C GLN A 137 -3.06 -13.29 16.06
N THR A 138 -2.42 -13.56 14.92
CA THR A 138 -1.28 -14.45 14.87
C THR A 138 -0.12 -13.86 15.69
N PRO A 139 0.55 -14.63 16.58
CA PRO A 139 1.74 -14.17 17.30
C PRO A 139 2.83 -13.66 16.34
N GLU A 140 3.56 -12.61 16.72
CA GLU A 140 4.55 -11.96 15.84
C GLU A 140 5.60 -12.93 15.29
N GLU A 141 6.04 -13.87 16.12
CA GLU A 141 7.01 -14.90 15.77
C GLU A 141 6.53 -15.91 14.72
N LEU A 142 5.22 -15.97 14.48
CA LEU A 142 4.60 -16.84 13.48
C LEU A 142 4.19 -16.07 12.21
N ARG A 143 4.40 -14.76 12.13
CA ARG A 143 4.02 -13.95 10.97
C ARG A 143 5.10 -13.98 9.89
N ASP A 144 4.68 -13.80 8.63
CA ASP A 144 5.62 -13.56 7.54
C ASP A 144 6.30 -12.20 7.71
N THR A 145 7.62 -12.14 7.57
CA THR A 145 8.41 -10.92 7.72
C THR A 145 8.71 -10.23 6.38
N ARG A 146 8.39 -10.89 5.25
CA ARG A 146 8.58 -10.35 3.90
C ARG A 146 7.52 -9.29 3.60
N SER A 147 7.89 -8.24 2.85
CA SER A 147 6.93 -7.21 2.43
C SER A 147 5.95 -7.77 1.39
N PRO A 148 4.63 -7.65 1.61
CA PRO A 148 3.60 -8.04 0.64
C PRO A 148 3.31 -6.98 -0.43
N TRP A 149 3.86 -5.79 -0.23
CA TRP A 149 3.74 -4.64 -1.10
C TRP A 149 5.10 -4.14 -1.54
#